data_AF-A0A8H3HJF1-F1
#
_entry.id   AF-A0A8H3HJF1-F1
#
_cell.length_a   1.000
_cell.length_b   1.000
_cell.length_c   1.000
_cell.angle_alpha   90.00
_cell.angle_beta   90.00
_cell.angle_gamma   90.00
#
_symmetry.space_group_name_H-M   'P 1'
#
loop_
_entity.id
_entity.type
_entity.pdbx_description
1 polymer ?
#
loop_
_entity_poly.entity_id
_entity_poly.type
_entity_poly.pdbx_seq_one_letter_code
_entity_poly.pdbx_strand_id
1 'polypeptide(L)'
;MKGISKAFARTPHMMTSKIGMSKKSSDPVFDDLNRKFTSIEQSTDKLLKDAKVFSDSVIALLTSGANFATHFSNLFHPIAGEYDLIGRHPEAEDTVRNVTAYQADMEELRQTLSPELELIESRIVGPVKELQTIMKGIRKGITKRDHKLLDYDRHNNALTKLREKKEKTLNDEKNLFKLEQDFEMAVNEYEMINNAMKDDLPRFMVMATQFIDPLFHSFFYMQLNIFYLMLEKLQQFASGKYETTGTVEDIESAYHSRTTDAMERIDTLQITKRIMSTAKMVQTNRLASGGSGTLSAGGSMRRAPSTSSTMSALAAKKAPPPPPGAASMSAAPPPYTPPAANSKVSVIGKKAPPPPPPLKPKPSSAPPVQYVVALYDFIAQAGSDHSSPHKHVLT
;
A
#
# COMPACT_ATOMS: atom_id res chain seq x y z
N MET A 1 0.12 -5.80 39.63
CA MET A 1 1.45 -6.20 40.17
C MET A 1 1.87 -7.66 39.88
N LYS A 2 0.96 -8.64 39.73
CA LYS A 2 1.33 -10.06 39.45
C LYS A 2 2.07 -10.27 38.11
N GLY A 3 1.78 -9.47 37.07
CA GLY A 3 2.43 -9.60 35.75
C GLY A 3 3.92 -9.20 35.74
N ILE A 4 4.28 -8.16 36.48
CA ILE A 4 5.66 -7.69 36.62
C ILE A 4 6.50 -8.74 37.37
N SER A 5 5.96 -9.28 38.47
CA SER A 5 6.59 -10.38 39.22
C SER A 5 6.84 -11.61 38.35
N LYS A 6 5.87 -12.02 37.51
CA LYS A 6 6.06 -13.13 36.57
C LYS A 6 7.10 -12.80 35.48
N ALA A 7 7.16 -11.57 34.98
CA ALA A 7 8.17 -11.17 34.01
C ALA A 7 9.60 -11.29 34.58
N PHE A 8 9.83 -10.79 35.80
CA PHE A 8 11.13 -10.93 36.49
C PHE A 8 11.52 -12.38 36.74
N ALA A 9 10.55 -13.27 37.02
CA ALA A 9 10.80 -14.70 37.20
C ALA A 9 11.15 -15.44 35.90
N ARG A 10 10.82 -14.89 34.73
CA ARG A 10 11.09 -15.51 33.42
C ARG A 10 12.44 -15.10 32.83
N THR A 11 12.93 -13.90 33.16
CA THR A 11 14.19 -13.33 32.62
C THR A 11 15.41 -14.26 32.78
N PRO A 12 15.64 -14.93 33.93
CA PRO A 12 16.79 -15.84 34.08
C PRO A 12 16.73 -17.06 33.15
N HIS A 13 15.53 -17.61 32.93
CA HIS A 13 15.34 -18.75 32.03
C HIS A 13 15.51 -18.35 30.56
N MET A 14 15.03 -17.17 30.15
CA MET A 14 15.27 -16.65 28.79
C MET A 14 16.75 -16.45 28.48
N MET A 15 17.54 -16.03 29.46
CA MET A 15 18.97 -15.79 29.27
C MET A 15 19.76 -17.09 29.20
N THR A 16 19.43 -18.07 30.06
CA THR A 16 20.09 -19.38 30.10
C THR A 16 19.72 -20.29 28.92
N SER A 17 18.47 -20.24 28.45
CA SER A 17 18.05 -20.94 27.22
C SER A 17 18.73 -20.39 25.96
N LYS A 18 18.93 -19.07 25.85
CA LYS A 18 19.70 -18.44 24.75
C LYS A 18 21.16 -18.87 24.68
N ILE A 19 21.75 -19.27 25.82
CA ILE A 19 23.15 -19.73 25.91
C ILE A 19 23.23 -21.28 25.84
N GLY A 20 22.11 -21.97 25.59
CA GLY A 20 22.06 -23.42 25.46
C GLY A 20 22.17 -24.19 26.79
N MET A 21 22.13 -23.49 27.94
CA MET A 21 22.22 -24.11 29.27
C MET A 21 20.89 -24.66 29.79
N SER A 22 19.79 -24.48 29.07
CA SER A 22 18.45 -24.90 29.49
C SER A 22 17.70 -25.54 28.33
N LYS A 23 17.08 -26.70 28.56
CA LYS A 23 16.24 -27.37 27.56
C LYS A 23 15.02 -26.50 27.27
N LYS A 24 14.77 -26.27 25.99
CA LYS A 24 13.62 -25.52 25.47
C LYS A 24 12.72 -26.48 24.70
N SER A 25 11.42 -26.44 24.99
CA SER A 25 10.44 -27.24 24.25
C SER A 25 10.22 -26.65 22.85
N SER A 26 10.07 -27.51 21.85
CA SER A 26 9.75 -27.15 20.47
C SER A 26 8.43 -27.79 20.06
N ASP A 27 7.61 -27.04 19.34
CA ASP A 27 6.30 -27.48 18.84
C ASP A 27 6.22 -27.17 17.34
N PRO A 28 6.75 -28.07 16.47
CA PRO A 28 6.87 -27.79 15.04
C PRO A 28 5.53 -27.48 14.36
N VAL A 29 4.43 -28.06 14.85
CA VAL A 29 3.08 -27.81 14.32
C VAL A 29 2.65 -26.38 14.62
N PHE A 30 2.80 -25.94 15.86
CA PHE A 30 2.47 -24.55 16.22
C PHE A 30 3.41 -23.56 15.52
N ASP A 31 4.70 -23.89 15.41
CA ASP A 31 5.69 -23.03 14.77
C ASP A 31 5.35 -22.74 13.29
N ASP A 32 4.88 -23.75 12.55
CA ASP A 32 4.39 -23.55 11.17
C ASP A 32 3.11 -22.70 11.13
N LEU A 33 2.16 -22.93 12.04
CA LEU A 33 0.94 -22.12 12.14
C LEU A 33 1.26 -20.65 12.45
N ASN A 34 2.16 -20.38 13.40
CA ASN A 34 2.58 -19.03 13.74
C ASN A 34 3.31 -18.36 12.56
N ARG A 35 4.13 -19.10 11.80
CA ARG A 35 4.76 -18.59 10.58
C ARG A 35 3.72 -18.17 9.54
N LYS A 36 2.73 -19.04 9.27
CA LYS A 36 1.62 -18.75 8.33
C LYS A 36 0.81 -17.54 8.79
N PHE A 37 0.43 -17.49 10.07
CA PHE A 37 -0.28 -16.35 10.65
C PHE A 37 0.51 -15.04 10.48
N THR A 38 1.82 -15.08 10.74
CA THR A 38 2.70 -13.92 10.59
C THR A 38 2.77 -13.43 9.14
N SER A 39 2.77 -14.34 8.16
CA SER A 39 2.70 -13.97 6.74
C SER A 39 1.37 -13.25 6.42
N ILE A 40 0.24 -13.77 6.89
CA ILE A 40 -1.07 -13.13 6.68
C ILE A 40 -1.11 -11.75 7.34
N GLU A 41 -0.50 -11.61 8.52
CA GLU A 41 -0.46 -10.34 9.27
C GLU A 41 0.28 -9.27 8.46
N GLN A 42 1.48 -9.61 7.97
CA GLN A 42 2.31 -8.73 7.16
C GLN A 42 1.64 -8.37 5.82
N SER A 43 1.02 -9.34 5.15
CA SER A 43 0.29 -9.11 3.89
C SER A 43 -0.92 -8.19 4.09
N THR A 44 -1.64 -8.36 5.21
CA THR A 44 -2.80 -7.51 5.57
C THR A 44 -2.36 -6.08 5.86
N ASP A 45 -1.27 -5.91 6.62
CA ASP A 45 -0.69 -4.57 6.89
C ASP A 45 -0.22 -3.89 5.61
N LYS A 46 0.37 -4.65 4.70
CA LYS A 46 0.78 -4.14 3.38
C LYS A 46 -0.42 -3.70 2.55
N LEU A 47 -1.46 -4.53 2.44
CA LEU A 47 -2.69 -4.19 1.72
C LEU A 47 -3.31 -2.89 2.25
N LEU A 48 -3.40 -2.76 3.58
CA LEU A 48 -3.92 -1.54 4.22
C LEU A 48 -3.11 -0.31 3.84
N LYS A 49 -1.78 -0.42 3.87
CA LYS A 49 -0.88 0.68 3.53
C LYS A 49 -0.99 1.07 2.06
N ASP A 50 -0.95 0.09 1.16
CA ASP A 50 -0.98 0.32 -0.28
C ASP A 50 -2.32 0.93 -0.72
N ALA A 51 -3.45 0.48 -0.15
CA ALA A 51 -4.77 1.05 -0.43
C ALA A 51 -4.90 2.53 0.00
N LYS A 52 -4.33 2.88 1.16
CA LYS A 52 -4.30 4.28 1.62
C LYS A 52 -3.38 5.13 0.76
N VAL A 53 -2.17 4.66 0.50
CA VAL A 53 -1.20 5.37 -0.35
C VAL A 53 -1.80 5.63 -1.72
N PHE A 54 -2.49 4.66 -2.32
CA PHE A 54 -3.21 4.85 -3.57
C PHE A 54 -4.23 5.98 -3.47
N SER A 55 -5.15 5.92 -2.50
CA SER A 55 -6.23 6.90 -2.34
C SER A 55 -5.68 8.30 -2.08
N ASP A 56 -4.74 8.44 -1.14
CA ASP A 56 -4.10 9.71 -0.80
C ASP A 56 -3.35 10.30 -2.00
N SER A 57 -2.66 9.46 -2.79
CA SER A 57 -1.93 9.91 -3.98
C SER A 57 -2.87 10.40 -5.07
N VAL A 58 -4.02 9.74 -5.28
CA VAL A 58 -5.02 10.19 -6.24
C VAL A 58 -5.67 11.50 -5.77
N ILE A 59 -6.01 11.64 -4.48
CA ILE A 59 -6.52 12.90 -3.92
C ILE A 59 -5.51 14.03 -4.14
N ALA A 60 -4.23 13.79 -3.84
CA ALA A 60 -3.17 14.77 -4.03
C ALA A 60 -3.01 15.16 -5.50
N LEU A 61 -3.05 14.18 -6.42
CA LEU A 61 -3.00 14.41 -7.86
C LEU A 61 -4.15 15.32 -8.31
N LEU A 62 -5.38 14.99 -7.95
CA LEU A 62 -6.58 15.73 -8.36
C LEU A 62 -6.62 17.14 -7.76
N THR A 63 -6.23 17.28 -6.50
CA THR A 63 -6.12 18.57 -5.82
C THR A 63 -5.06 19.45 -6.48
N SER A 64 -3.88 18.88 -6.77
CA SER A 64 -2.82 19.60 -7.48
C SER A 64 -3.26 20.02 -8.89
N GLY A 65 -3.96 19.14 -9.61
CA GLY A 65 -4.48 19.43 -10.95
C GLY A 65 -5.49 20.58 -10.95
N ALA A 66 -6.48 20.55 -10.05
CA ALA A 66 -7.48 21.62 -9.92
C ALA A 66 -6.87 22.96 -9.50
N ASN A 67 -5.92 22.94 -8.54
CA ASN A 67 -5.20 24.15 -8.12
C ASN A 67 -4.35 24.73 -9.25
N PHE A 68 -3.64 23.88 -9.99
CA PHE A 68 -2.88 24.30 -11.18
C PHE A 68 -3.80 24.96 -12.19
N ALA A 69 -4.93 24.35 -12.53
CA ALA A 69 -5.87 24.89 -13.50
C ALA A 69 -6.47 26.24 -13.06
N THR A 70 -6.73 26.40 -11.75
CA THR A 70 -7.18 27.67 -11.16
C THR A 70 -6.14 28.77 -11.31
N HIS A 71 -4.88 28.52 -10.92
CA HIS A 71 -3.81 29.50 -11.06
C HIS A 71 -3.49 29.82 -12.52
N PHE A 72 -3.55 28.80 -13.38
CA PHE A 72 -3.35 28.96 -14.82
C PHE A 72 -4.45 29.85 -15.42
N SER A 73 -5.73 29.59 -15.11
CA SER A 73 -6.85 30.43 -15.53
C SER A 73 -6.71 31.88 -15.06
N ASN A 74 -6.32 32.10 -13.80
CA ASN A 74 -6.12 33.45 -13.26
C ASN A 74 -5.03 34.24 -14.01
N LEU A 75 -3.97 33.57 -14.48
CA LEU A 75 -2.89 34.23 -15.24
C LEU A 75 -3.39 34.75 -16.61
N PHE A 76 -4.33 34.04 -17.22
CA PHE A 76 -4.89 34.38 -18.52
C PHE A 76 -6.15 35.27 -18.46
N HIS A 77 -6.57 35.69 -17.25
CA HIS A 77 -7.63 36.68 -17.03
C HIS A 77 -7.07 37.92 -16.32
N PRO A 78 -6.39 38.82 -17.04
CA PRO A 78 -5.92 40.08 -16.46
C PRO A 78 -7.10 40.92 -15.96
N ILE A 79 -6.84 41.80 -15.00
CA ILE A 79 -7.85 42.69 -14.42
C ILE A 79 -8.56 43.47 -15.55
N ALA A 80 -9.90 43.45 -15.52
CA ALA A 80 -10.73 43.90 -16.62
C ALA A 80 -10.39 45.34 -17.08
N GLY A 81 -10.11 45.52 -18.37
CA GLY A 81 -9.89 46.80 -19.02
C GLY A 81 -8.45 47.12 -19.44
N GLU A 82 -7.44 46.33 -19.02
CA GLU A 82 -6.03 46.73 -19.18
C GLU A 82 -5.26 46.02 -20.31
N TYR A 83 -5.67 44.81 -20.77
CA TYR A 83 -4.83 44.04 -21.68
C TYR A 83 -5.60 43.11 -22.63
N ASP A 84 -5.58 43.40 -23.93
CA ASP A 84 -6.04 42.48 -24.97
C ASP A 84 -4.97 41.40 -25.22
N LEU A 85 -5.12 40.25 -24.54
CA LEU A 85 -4.23 39.10 -24.68
C LEU A 85 -4.28 38.48 -26.08
N ILE A 86 -5.47 38.36 -26.67
CA ILE A 86 -5.65 37.70 -27.97
C ILE A 86 -5.08 38.57 -29.08
N GLY A 87 -5.37 39.87 -29.08
CA GLY A 87 -4.84 40.78 -30.10
C GLY A 87 -3.32 40.95 -30.04
N ARG A 88 -2.70 40.83 -28.86
CA ARG A 88 -1.23 40.95 -28.71
C ARG A 88 -0.47 39.64 -28.86
N HIS A 89 -1.11 38.51 -28.55
CA HIS A 89 -0.54 37.17 -28.66
C HIS A 89 -1.51 36.24 -29.39
N PRO A 90 -1.69 36.43 -30.72
CA PRO A 90 -2.61 35.61 -31.51
C PRO A 90 -2.29 34.11 -31.44
N GLU A 91 -1.02 33.75 -31.26
CA GLU A 91 -0.55 32.38 -31.08
C GLU A 91 -1.12 31.69 -29.82
N ALA A 92 -1.57 32.48 -28.84
CA ALA A 92 -2.15 31.99 -27.59
C ALA A 92 -3.69 32.02 -27.58
N GLU A 93 -4.34 32.40 -28.68
CA GLU A 93 -5.79 32.56 -28.77
C GLU A 93 -6.56 31.32 -28.29
N ASP A 94 -6.17 30.12 -28.78
CA ASP A 94 -6.77 28.85 -28.38
C ASP A 94 -6.68 28.63 -26.87
N THR A 95 -5.54 28.96 -26.27
CA THR A 95 -5.31 28.79 -24.82
C THR A 95 -6.20 29.74 -24.04
N VAL A 96 -6.22 31.03 -24.40
CA VAL A 96 -7.04 32.06 -23.73
C VAL A 96 -8.52 31.69 -23.77
N ARG A 97 -9.02 31.20 -24.92
CA ARG A 97 -10.43 30.82 -25.09
C ARG A 97 -10.83 29.58 -24.29
N ASN A 98 -9.90 28.66 -24.03
CA ASN A 98 -10.21 27.36 -23.40
C ASN A 98 -9.81 27.26 -21.93
N VAL A 99 -9.03 28.20 -21.40
CA VAL A 99 -8.46 28.09 -20.04
C VAL A 99 -9.52 28.02 -18.93
N THR A 100 -10.63 28.75 -19.07
CA THR A 100 -11.75 28.70 -18.12
C THR A 100 -12.47 27.35 -18.15
N ALA A 101 -12.65 26.79 -19.35
CA ALA A 101 -13.24 25.46 -19.51
C ALA A 101 -12.32 24.38 -18.92
N TYR A 102 -11.00 24.49 -19.14
CA TYR A 102 -10.02 23.59 -18.52
C TYR A 102 -10.09 23.63 -16.98
N GLN A 103 -10.18 24.83 -16.39
CA GLN A 103 -10.37 24.97 -14.94
C GLN A 103 -11.63 24.27 -14.45
N ALA A 104 -12.76 24.47 -15.14
CA ALA A 104 -14.02 23.82 -14.79
C ALA A 104 -13.92 22.29 -14.91
N ASP A 105 -13.34 21.78 -16.00
CA ASP A 105 -13.17 20.35 -16.26
C ASP A 105 -12.28 19.67 -15.19
N MET A 106 -11.22 20.32 -14.74
CA MET A 106 -10.34 19.78 -13.69
C MET A 106 -11.01 19.75 -12.31
N GLU A 107 -11.83 20.75 -11.98
CA GLU A 107 -12.62 20.74 -10.76
C GLU A 107 -13.75 19.70 -10.82
N GLU A 108 -14.42 19.56 -11.97
CA GLU A 108 -15.43 18.52 -12.18
C GLU A 108 -14.82 17.11 -12.09
N LEU A 109 -13.63 16.89 -12.67
CA LEU A 109 -12.90 15.62 -12.54
C LEU A 109 -12.62 15.29 -11.07
N ARG A 110 -12.17 16.27 -10.28
CA ARG A 110 -11.93 16.11 -8.85
C ARG A 110 -13.22 15.73 -8.10
N GLN A 111 -14.33 16.41 -8.38
CA GLN A 111 -15.63 16.14 -7.76
C GLN A 111 -16.18 14.77 -8.16
N THR A 112 -16.03 14.39 -9.43
CA THR A 112 -16.50 13.10 -9.98
C THR A 112 -15.78 11.92 -9.32
N LEU A 113 -14.47 12.05 -9.08
CA LEU A 113 -13.65 10.98 -8.51
C LEU A 113 -13.69 10.92 -6.97
N SER A 114 -14.11 11.98 -6.29
CA SER A 114 -14.24 12.02 -4.82
C SER A 114 -15.06 10.85 -4.25
N PRO A 115 -16.30 10.56 -4.72
CA PRO A 115 -17.09 9.45 -4.19
C PRO A 115 -16.47 8.07 -4.45
N GLU A 116 -15.73 7.89 -5.56
CA GLU A 116 -15.04 6.65 -5.87
C GLU A 116 -13.88 6.38 -4.91
N LEU A 117 -13.18 7.43 -4.47
CA LEU A 117 -12.12 7.36 -3.48
C LEU A 117 -12.68 7.08 -2.07
N GLU A 118 -13.81 7.69 -1.71
CA GLU A 118 -14.54 7.38 -0.47
C GLU A 118 -15.05 5.93 -0.45
N LEU A 119 -15.43 5.39 -1.61
CA LEU A 119 -15.83 3.99 -1.73
C LEU A 119 -14.68 3.05 -1.39
N ILE A 120 -13.44 3.36 -1.79
CA ILE A 120 -12.25 2.59 -1.40
C ILE A 120 -12.02 2.65 0.11
N GLU A 121 -12.15 3.83 0.74
CA GLU A 121 -11.97 3.94 2.20
C GLU A 121 -13.02 3.09 2.95
N SER A 122 -14.28 3.16 2.54
CA SER A 122 -15.38 2.45 3.21
C SER A 122 -15.43 0.94 2.92
N ARG A 123 -15.06 0.51 1.72
CA ARG A 123 -15.20 -0.89 1.28
C ARG A 123 -13.93 -1.70 1.33
N ILE A 124 -12.76 -1.06 1.34
CA ILE A 124 -11.46 -1.72 1.40
C ILE A 124 -10.77 -1.40 2.71
N VAL A 125 -10.50 -0.12 2.98
CA VAL A 125 -9.68 0.28 4.13
C VAL A 125 -10.36 -0.04 5.47
N GLY A 126 -11.66 0.25 5.60
CA GLY A 126 -12.47 -0.08 6.78
C GLY A 126 -12.43 -1.57 7.14
N PRO A 127 -12.88 -2.47 6.26
CA PRO A 127 -12.85 -3.91 6.51
C PRO A 127 -11.45 -4.46 6.83
N VAL A 128 -10.40 -3.97 6.14
CA VAL A 128 -9.03 -4.40 6.42
C VAL A 128 -8.56 -3.94 7.83
N LYS A 129 -8.98 -2.75 8.30
CA LYS A 129 -8.70 -2.31 9.69
C LYS A 129 -9.40 -3.20 10.73
N GLU A 130 -10.61 -3.67 10.45
CA GLU A 130 -11.32 -4.61 11.32
C GLU A 130 -10.60 -5.96 11.40
N LEU A 131 -10.20 -6.51 10.25
CA LEU A 131 -9.36 -7.72 10.21
C LEU A 131 -8.07 -7.52 11.01
N GLN A 132 -7.38 -6.39 10.84
CA GLN A 132 -6.17 -6.08 11.60
C GLN A 132 -6.41 -6.08 13.12
N THR A 133 -7.59 -5.65 13.56
CA THR A 133 -7.96 -5.65 14.99
C THR A 133 -8.14 -7.08 15.52
N ILE A 134 -8.76 -7.96 14.74
CA ILE A 134 -8.87 -9.39 15.05
C ILE A 134 -7.47 -10.02 15.15
N MET A 135 -6.61 -9.75 14.17
CA MET A 135 -5.24 -10.27 14.13
C MET A 135 -4.42 -9.84 15.36
N LYS A 136 -4.55 -8.58 15.81
CA LYS A 136 -3.93 -8.11 17.06
C LYS A 136 -4.38 -8.91 18.28
N GLY A 137 -5.66 -9.34 18.31
CA GLY A 137 -6.19 -10.23 19.35
C GLY A 137 -5.51 -11.60 19.32
N ILE A 138 -5.41 -12.21 18.14
CA ILE A 138 -4.75 -13.51 17.93
C ILE A 138 -3.26 -13.43 18.31
N ARG A 139 -2.56 -12.37 17.90
CA ARG A 139 -1.15 -12.14 18.25
C ARG A 139 -0.93 -12.11 19.77
N LYS A 140 -1.84 -11.46 20.52
CA LYS A 140 -1.82 -11.50 22.00
C LYS A 140 -2.01 -12.92 22.53
N GLY A 141 -2.87 -13.73 21.90
CA GLY A 141 -3.04 -15.15 22.19
C GLY A 141 -1.74 -15.96 22.01
N ILE A 142 -1.06 -15.78 20.87
CA ILE A 142 0.25 -16.38 20.58
C ILE A 142 1.26 -15.99 21.65
N THR A 143 1.39 -14.69 21.97
CA THR A 143 2.30 -14.22 23.02
C THR A 143 1.96 -14.81 24.39
N LYS A 144 0.67 -14.96 24.72
CA LYS A 144 0.25 -15.60 25.97
C LYS A 144 0.66 -17.08 26.00
N ARG A 145 0.53 -17.80 24.88
CA ARG A 145 0.99 -19.19 24.76
C ARG A 145 2.50 -19.30 24.94
N ASP A 146 3.28 -18.46 24.28
CA ASP A 146 4.75 -18.46 24.42
C ASP A 146 5.19 -18.18 25.87
N HIS A 147 4.49 -17.30 26.58
CA HIS A 147 4.69 -17.09 28.00
C HIS A 147 4.39 -18.33 28.86
N LYS A 148 3.36 -19.10 28.52
CA LYS A 148 3.02 -20.35 29.22
C LYS A 148 4.01 -21.47 28.92
N LEU A 149 4.50 -21.57 27.68
CA LEU A 149 5.56 -22.50 27.31
C LEU A 149 6.85 -22.24 28.10
N LEU A 150 7.20 -20.96 28.28
CA LEU A 150 8.35 -20.57 29.09
C LEU A 150 8.16 -20.95 30.56
N ASP A 151 6.97 -20.69 31.13
CA ASP A 151 6.67 -21.11 32.51
C ASP A 151 6.74 -22.63 32.66
N TYR A 152 6.21 -23.40 31.69
CA TYR A 152 6.34 -24.86 31.61
C TYR A 152 7.80 -25.31 31.61
N ASP A 153 8.63 -24.78 30.69
CA ASP A 153 10.05 -25.14 30.59
C ASP A 153 10.81 -24.77 31.88
N ARG A 154 10.48 -23.62 32.50
CA ARG A 154 11.10 -23.19 33.76
C ARG A 154 10.81 -24.17 34.89
N HIS A 155 9.55 -24.56 35.06
CA HIS A 155 9.14 -25.49 36.12
C HIS A 155 9.63 -26.92 35.86
N ASN A 156 9.61 -27.39 34.61
CA ASN A 156 10.15 -28.69 34.22
C ASN A 156 11.63 -28.81 34.55
N ASN A 157 12.43 -27.79 34.17
CA ASN A 157 13.86 -27.78 34.41
C ASN A 157 14.19 -27.68 35.91
N ALA A 158 13.42 -26.91 36.69
CA ALA A 158 13.57 -26.83 38.14
C ALA A 158 13.25 -28.17 38.83
N LEU A 159 12.15 -28.82 38.43
CA LEU A 159 11.72 -30.11 38.96
C LEU A 159 12.72 -31.22 38.61
N THR A 160 13.15 -31.29 37.35
CA THR A 160 14.15 -32.28 36.87
C THR A 160 15.46 -32.14 37.64
N LYS A 161 15.97 -30.91 37.80
CA LYS A 161 17.21 -30.64 38.55
C LYS A 161 17.11 -31.08 40.01
N LEU A 162 15.97 -30.89 40.67
CA LEU A 162 15.78 -31.32 42.06
C LEU A 162 15.62 -32.85 42.17
N ARG A 163 14.98 -33.49 41.18
CA ARG A 163 14.82 -34.95 41.13
C ARG A 163 16.16 -35.67 40.96
N GLU A 164 17.04 -35.14 40.12
CA GLU A 164 18.38 -35.68 39.81
C GLU A 164 19.44 -35.40 40.90
N LYS A 165 19.11 -34.59 41.92
CA LYS A 165 20.02 -34.30 43.03
C LYS A 165 20.29 -35.57 43.86
N LYS A 166 21.56 -35.98 43.94
CA LYS A 166 22.00 -37.22 44.63
C LYS A 166 21.80 -37.17 46.14
N GLU A 167 22.03 -36.02 46.77
CA GLU A 167 21.83 -35.82 48.22
C GLU A 167 20.69 -34.83 48.44
N LYS A 168 19.54 -35.35 48.90
CA LYS A 168 18.34 -34.57 49.20
C LYS A 168 18.27 -34.31 50.69
N THR A 169 18.11 -33.04 51.05
CA THR A 169 17.81 -32.61 52.41
C THR A 169 16.31 -32.69 52.70
N LEU A 170 15.90 -32.71 53.96
CA LEU A 170 14.49 -32.59 54.38
C LEU A 170 13.78 -31.36 53.77
N ASN A 171 14.53 -30.28 53.50
CA ASN A 171 14.00 -29.09 52.84
C ASN A 171 13.83 -29.28 51.32
N ASP A 172 14.69 -30.08 50.69
CA ASP A 172 14.54 -30.47 49.28
C ASP A 172 13.28 -31.33 49.08
N GLU A 173 12.95 -32.22 50.01
CA GLU A 173 11.71 -33.02 49.95
C GLU A 173 10.44 -32.16 50.05
N LYS A 174 10.43 -31.16 50.95
CA LYS A 174 9.33 -30.18 51.02
C LYS A 174 9.20 -29.34 49.75
N ASN A 175 10.33 -28.94 49.17
CA ASN A 175 10.35 -28.17 47.92
C ASN A 175 9.96 -29.01 46.70
N LEU A 176 10.17 -30.32 46.74
CA LEU A 176 9.78 -31.24 45.67
C LEU A 176 8.27 -31.19 45.42
N PHE A 177 7.47 -31.34 46.48
CA PHE A 177 6.00 -31.30 46.38
C PHE A 177 5.50 -29.98 45.78
N LYS A 178 6.11 -28.86 46.20
CA LYS A 178 5.78 -27.54 45.67
C LYS A 178 6.12 -27.40 44.18
N LEU A 179 7.31 -27.86 43.76
CA LEU A 179 7.72 -27.81 42.36
C LEU A 179 6.89 -28.75 41.48
N GLU A 180 6.43 -29.89 42.01
CA GLU A 180 5.51 -30.78 41.31
C GLU A 180 4.15 -30.09 41.09
N GLN A 181 3.59 -29.47 42.13
CA GLN A 181 2.35 -28.70 42.00
C GLN A 181 2.49 -27.53 41.02
N ASP A 182 3.58 -26.76 41.11
CA ASP A 182 3.83 -25.64 40.19
C ASP A 182 4.01 -26.12 38.74
N PHE A 183 4.66 -27.26 38.54
CA PHE A 183 4.84 -27.86 37.22
C PHE A 183 3.50 -28.35 36.65
N GLU A 184 2.68 -29.06 37.44
CA GLU A 184 1.37 -29.54 37.02
C GLU A 184 0.43 -28.39 36.62
N MET A 185 0.42 -27.29 37.39
CA MET A 185 -0.30 -26.08 37.02
C MET A 185 0.21 -25.49 35.70
N ALA A 186 1.53 -25.42 35.49
CA ALA A 186 2.12 -24.90 34.28
C ALA A 186 1.82 -25.77 33.05
N VAL A 187 1.81 -27.10 33.21
CA VAL A 187 1.38 -28.08 32.18
C VAL A 187 -0.06 -27.79 31.75
N ASN A 188 -0.99 -27.75 32.70
CA ASN A 188 -2.41 -27.54 32.42
C ASN A 188 -2.66 -26.17 31.74
N GLU A 189 -2.03 -25.11 32.22
CA GLU A 189 -2.16 -23.77 31.62
C GLU A 189 -1.57 -23.69 30.21
N TYR A 190 -0.44 -24.35 29.95
CA TYR A 190 0.18 -24.41 28.63
C TYR A 190 -0.63 -25.26 27.65
N GLU A 191 -1.00 -26.48 28.02
CA GLU A 191 -1.76 -27.39 27.17
C GLU A 191 -3.11 -26.78 26.77
N MET A 192 -3.82 -26.18 27.72
CA MET A 192 -5.10 -25.51 27.44
C MET A 192 -4.96 -24.44 26.35
N ILE A 193 -3.95 -23.56 26.45
CA ILE A 193 -3.78 -22.49 25.45
C ILE A 193 -3.14 -22.99 24.17
N ASN A 194 -2.25 -23.98 24.23
CA ASN A 194 -1.60 -24.55 23.05
C ASN A 194 -2.61 -25.25 22.15
N ASN A 195 -3.48 -26.08 22.74
CA ASN A 195 -4.49 -26.82 22.00
C ASN A 195 -5.56 -25.88 21.43
N ALA A 196 -6.06 -24.92 22.21
CA ALA A 196 -6.97 -23.89 21.71
C ALA A 196 -6.39 -23.12 20.49
N MET A 197 -5.12 -22.71 20.56
CA MET A 197 -4.48 -22.01 19.44
C MET A 197 -4.27 -22.90 18.21
N LYS A 198 -3.96 -24.19 18.40
CA LYS A 198 -3.84 -25.15 17.30
C LYS A 198 -5.18 -25.44 16.62
N ASP A 199 -6.28 -25.37 17.37
CA ASP A 199 -7.62 -25.55 16.83
C ASP A 199 -8.14 -24.29 16.11
N ASP A 200 -7.86 -23.10 16.67
CA ASP A 200 -8.43 -21.83 16.20
C ASP A 200 -7.64 -21.20 15.04
N LEU A 201 -6.31 -21.26 15.05
CA LEU A 201 -5.48 -20.64 14.00
C LEU A 201 -5.81 -21.13 12.60
N PRO A 202 -5.96 -22.44 12.33
CA PRO A 202 -6.32 -22.93 11.00
C PRO A 202 -7.69 -22.41 10.55
N ARG A 203 -8.67 -22.35 11.46
CA ARG A 203 -10.02 -21.83 11.16
C ARG A 203 -9.97 -20.36 10.80
N PHE A 204 -9.20 -19.57 11.56
CA PHE A 204 -8.95 -18.18 11.23
C PHE A 204 -8.34 -18.02 9.83
N MET A 205 -7.35 -18.84 9.47
CA MET A 205 -6.70 -18.74 8.15
C MET A 205 -7.70 -18.98 7.01
N VAL A 206 -8.58 -19.97 7.13
CA VAL A 206 -9.63 -20.24 6.14
C VAL A 206 -10.57 -19.04 6.00
N MET A 207 -11.04 -18.48 7.11
CA MET A 207 -11.90 -17.29 7.11
C MET A 207 -11.19 -16.06 6.54
N ALA A 208 -9.92 -15.87 6.86
CA ALA A 208 -9.11 -14.75 6.35
C ALA A 208 -8.96 -14.83 4.83
N THR A 209 -8.73 -16.02 4.26
CA THR A 209 -8.68 -16.20 2.80
C THR A 209 -10.03 -15.85 2.15
N GLN A 210 -11.13 -16.38 2.67
CA GLN A 210 -12.47 -16.10 2.16
C GLN A 210 -12.85 -14.61 2.25
N PHE A 211 -12.32 -13.90 3.23
CA PHE A 211 -12.51 -12.47 3.41
C PHE A 211 -11.67 -11.62 2.44
N ILE A 212 -10.40 -12.00 2.22
CA ILE A 212 -9.46 -11.23 1.41
C ILE A 212 -9.77 -11.30 -0.09
N ASP A 213 -10.22 -12.46 -0.59
CA ASP A 213 -10.53 -12.65 -2.01
C ASP A 213 -11.50 -11.60 -2.59
N PRO A 214 -12.71 -11.40 -2.04
CA PRO A 214 -13.64 -10.39 -2.57
C PRO A 214 -13.14 -8.95 -2.41
N LEU A 215 -12.30 -8.67 -1.41
CA LEU A 215 -11.70 -7.35 -1.23
C LEU A 215 -10.73 -7.01 -2.36
N PHE A 216 -9.85 -7.94 -2.75
CA PHE A 216 -8.92 -7.71 -3.86
C PHE A 216 -9.63 -7.47 -5.19
N HIS A 217 -10.65 -8.28 -5.50
CA HIS A 217 -11.45 -8.09 -6.72
C HIS A 217 -12.15 -6.72 -6.70
N SER A 218 -12.77 -6.37 -5.57
CA SER A 218 -13.46 -5.08 -5.43
C SER A 218 -12.49 -3.91 -5.59
N PHE A 219 -11.31 -3.99 -4.95
CA PHE A 219 -10.31 -2.93 -5.05
C PHE A 219 -9.81 -2.76 -6.48
N PHE A 220 -9.52 -3.85 -7.19
CA PHE A 220 -9.12 -3.80 -8.59
C PHE A 220 -10.16 -3.09 -9.47
N TYR A 221 -11.45 -3.44 -9.34
CA TYR A 221 -12.50 -2.82 -10.15
C TYR A 221 -12.75 -1.35 -9.78
N MET A 222 -12.60 -0.97 -8.50
CA MET A 222 -12.67 0.43 -8.08
C MET A 222 -11.53 1.26 -8.69
N GLN A 223 -10.30 0.73 -8.68
CA GLN A 223 -9.16 1.38 -9.33
C GLN A 223 -9.38 1.52 -10.84
N LEU A 224 -9.86 0.46 -11.47
CA LEU A 224 -10.18 0.45 -12.89
C LEU A 224 -11.24 1.51 -13.25
N ASN A 225 -12.29 1.64 -12.43
CA ASN A 225 -13.32 2.65 -12.60
C ASN A 225 -12.73 4.07 -12.52
N ILE A 226 -11.88 4.34 -11.52
CA ILE A 226 -11.17 5.63 -11.39
C ILE A 226 -10.37 5.95 -12.66
N PHE A 227 -9.64 4.98 -13.21
CA PHE A 227 -8.87 5.18 -14.43
C PHE A 227 -9.75 5.47 -15.64
N TYR A 228 -10.87 4.77 -15.80
CA TYR A 228 -11.80 5.02 -16.91
C TYR A 228 -12.46 6.38 -16.81
N LEU A 229 -12.93 6.79 -15.63
CA LEU A 229 -13.51 8.12 -15.42
C LEU A 229 -12.50 9.24 -15.71
N MET A 230 -11.25 9.06 -15.28
CA MET A 230 -10.18 10.01 -15.56
C MET A 230 -9.89 10.10 -17.07
N LEU A 231 -9.77 8.95 -17.74
CA LEU A 231 -9.54 8.88 -19.17
C LEU A 231 -10.67 9.55 -19.96
N GLU A 232 -11.92 9.26 -19.61
CA GLU A 232 -13.09 9.82 -20.27
C GLU A 232 -13.10 11.36 -20.18
N LYS A 233 -12.89 11.91 -18.97
CA LYS A 233 -12.86 13.37 -18.77
C LYS A 233 -11.70 14.04 -19.50
N LEU A 234 -10.51 13.45 -19.49
CA LEU A 234 -9.36 13.98 -20.23
C LEU A 234 -9.59 13.93 -21.75
N GLN A 235 -10.19 12.86 -22.26
CA GLN A 235 -10.54 12.75 -23.68
C GLN A 235 -11.63 13.74 -24.08
N GLN A 236 -12.64 13.97 -23.23
CA GLN A 236 -13.67 14.98 -23.46
C GLN A 236 -13.06 16.38 -23.53
N PHE A 237 -12.15 16.72 -22.63
CA PHE A 237 -11.42 17.99 -22.69
C PHE A 237 -10.60 18.10 -23.99
N ALA A 238 -9.88 17.04 -24.37
CA ALA A 238 -8.96 17.09 -25.49
C ALA A 238 -9.63 17.01 -26.87
N SER A 239 -10.79 16.38 -26.96
CA SER A 239 -11.52 16.17 -28.20
C SER A 239 -11.82 17.48 -28.92
N GLY A 240 -11.37 17.57 -30.17
CA GLY A 240 -11.55 18.76 -31.02
C GLY A 240 -10.63 19.94 -30.70
N LYS A 241 -9.75 19.82 -29.68
CA LYS A 241 -8.80 20.86 -29.27
C LYS A 241 -7.34 20.46 -29.48
N TYR A 242 -7.02 19.19 -29.27
CA TYR A 242 -5.66 18.65 -29.40
C TYR A 242 -5.63 17.43 -30.30
N GLU A 243 -4.51 17.25 -31.00
CA GLU A 243 -4.23 16.03 -31.73
C GLU A 243 -3.97 14.91 -30.71
N THR A 244 -4.92 13.98 -30.64
CA THR A 244 -4.88 12.83 -29.72
C THR A 244 -4.87 11.51 -30.50
N THR A 245 -4.79 11.58 -31.83
CA THR A 245 -4.74 10.43 -32.73
C THR A 245 -3.37 10.35 -33.41
N GLY A 246 -2.99 9.17 -33.88
CA GLY A 246 -1.67 8.94 -34.50
C GLY A 246 -0.70 8.19 -33.60
N THR A 247 0.59 8.23 -33.95
CA THR A 247 1.65 7.66 -33.10
C THR A 247 2.05 8.64 -31.99
N VAL A 248 2.82 8.14 -31.01
CA VAL A 248 3.37 9.00 -29.95
C VAL A 248 4.24 10.11 -30.55
N GLU A 249 5.00 9.81 -31.61
CA GLU A 249 5.84 10.81 -32.27
C GLU A 249 5.02 11.92 -32.93
N ASP A 250 3.85 11.59 -33.50
CA ASP A 250 2.94 12.58 -34.11
C ASP A 250 2.44 13.59 -33.06
N ILE A 251 2.03 13.08 -31.89
CA ILE A 251 1.54 13.90 -30.78
C ILE A 251 2.67 14.78 -30.22
N GLU A 252 3.87 14.23 -30.01
CA GLU A 252 5.04 14.98 -29.54
C GLU A 252 5.45 16.09 -30.53
N SER A 253 5.46 15.77 -31.84
CA SER A 253 5.77 16.75 -32.88
C SER A 253 4.74 17.88 -32.91
N ALA A 254 3.44 17.57 -32.79
CA ALA A 254 2.39 18.57 -32.72
C ALA A 254 2.53 19.49 -31.48
N TYR A 255 2.87 18.91 -30.32
CA TYR A 255 3.15 19.66 -29.10
C TYR A 255 4.34 20.61 -29.27
N HIS A 256 5.47 20.13 -29.79
CA HIS A 256 6.67 20.95 -30.00
C HIS A 256 6.42 22.07 -31.00
N SER A 257 5.70 21.79 -32.10
CA SER A 257 5.33 22.81 -33.08
C SER A 257 4.47 23.92 -32.48
N ARG A 258 3.57 23.58 -31.54
CA ARG A 258 2.71 24.57 -30.84
C ARG A 258 3.44 25.34 -29.75
N THR A 259 4.56 24.84 -29.24
CA THR A 259 5.33 25.50 -28.18
C THR A 259 6.16 26.68 -28.71
N THR A 260 6.51 26.69 -30.00
CA THR A 260 7.25 27.78 -30.68
C THR A 260 8.51 28.21 -29.91
N ASP A 261 8.72 29.52 -29.68
CA ASP A 261 9.86 30.07 -28.95
C ASP A 261 9.59 30.23 -27.44
N ALA A 262 8.44 29.75 -26.94
CA ALA A 262 8.04 29.94 -25.55
C ALA A 262 9.08 29.38 -24.55
N MET A 263 9.70 28.23 -24.87
CA MET A 263 10.68 27.61 -23.99
C MET A 263 11.99 28.42 -23.93
N GLU A 264 12.44 28.98 -25.06
CA GLU A 264 13.60 29.88 -25.11
C GLU A 264 13.32 31.15 -24.30
N ARG A 265 12.13 31.75 -24.48
CA ARG A 265 11.69 32.91 -23.68
C ARG A 265 11.70 32.61 -22.19
N ILE A 266 11.16 31.46 -21.76
CA ILE A 266 11.19 31.04 -20.35
C ILE A 266 12.62 30.92 -19.82
N ASP A 267 13.54 30.35 -20.61
CA ASP A 267 14.94 30.22 -20.23
C ASP A 267 15.66 31.57 -20.12
N THR A 268 15.32 32.54 -20.98
CA THR A 268 15.86 33.91 -20.91
C THR A 268 15.42 34.65 -19.66
N LEU A 269 14.22 34.36 -19.13
CA LEU A 269 13.72 34.98 -17.91
C LEU A 269 14.53 34.58 -16.65
N GLN A 270 15.35 33.53 -16.73
CA GLN A 270 16.15 32.98 -15.62
C GLN A 270 15.36 32.60 -14.35
N ILE A 271 14.03 32.68 -14.37
CA ILE A 271 13.14 32.37 -13.24
C ILE A 271 13.26 30.90 -12.82
N THR A 272 13.56 30.01 -13.76
CA THR A 272 13.73 28.57 -13.55
C THR A 272 15.15 28.18 -13.10
N LYS A 273 16.13 29.09 -13.21
CA LYS A 273 17.51 28.83 -12.78
C LYS A 273 17.58 28.92 -11.26
N ARG A 274 17.83 27.78 -10.61
CA ARG A 274 18.00 27.71 -9.15
C ARG A 274 19.08 28.72 -8.73
N ILE A 275 18.72 29.72 -7.93
CA ILE A 275 19.64 30.73 -7.40
C ILE A 275 20.80 29.96 -6.74
N MET A 276 21.98 30.00 -7.38
CA MET A 276 23.17 29.45 -6.76
C MET A 276 23.45 30.30 -5.52
N SER A 277 23.51 29.66 -4.35
CA SER A 277 23.91 30.34 -3.12
C SER A 277 25.22 31.09 -3.37
N THR A 278 25.26 32.37 -3.01
CA THR A 278 26.43 33.25 -3.11
C THR A 278 27.69 32.59 -2.53
N ALA A 279 27.54 31.75 -1.49
CA ALA A 279 28.62 30.96 -0.92
C ALA A 279 29.26 29.96 -1.91
N LYS A 280 28.45 29.28 -2.74
CA LYS A 280 28.98 28.39 -3.79
C LYS A 280 29.62 29.18 -4.93
N MET A 281 29.09 30.36 -5.27
CA MET A 281 29.68 31.22 -6.30
C MET A 281 31.07 31.73 -5.89
N VAL A 282 31.25 32.15 -4.63
CA VAL A 282 32.56 32.59 -4.09
C VAL A 282 33.56 31.43 -4.02
N GLN A 283 33.13 30.23 -3.62
CA GLN A 283 34.00 29.04 -3.61
C GLN A 283 34.47 28.66 -5.03
N THR A 284 33.58 28.76 -6.02
CA THR A 284 33.90 28.43 -7.41
C THR A 284 34.81 29.49 -8.03
N ASN A 285 34.63 30.77 -7.66
CA ASN A 285 35.51 31.86 -8.10
C ASN A 285 36.91 31.80 -7.46
N ARG A 286 37.02 31.28 -6.22
CA ARG A 286 38.31 30.98 -5.58
C ARG A 286 39.05 29.80 -6.21
N LEU A 287 38.33 28.87 -6.83
CA LEU A 287 38.91 27.74 -7.57
C LEU A 287 39.24 28.10 -9.03
N ALA A 288 38.52 29.07 -9.62
CA ALA A 288 38.73 29.55 -10.98
C ALA A 288 39.82 30.66 -11.07
N SER A 289 40.00 31.46 -10.02
CA SER A 289 41.14 32.36 -9.88
C SER A 289 42.33 31.57 -9.34
N GLY A 290 43.22 31.15 -10.25
CA GLY A 290 44.42 30.34 -9.97
C GLY A 290 45.45 31.03 -9.06
N GLY A 291 45.10 31.21 -7.79
CA GLY A 291 45.99 31.69 -6.74
C GLY A 291 46.78 30.55 -6.12
N SER A 292 47.96 30.29 -6.68
CA SER A 292 49.06 29.61 -6.01
C SER A 292 49.33 30.25 -4.65
N GLY A 293 49.40 29.42 -3.61
CA GLY A 293 49.62 29.85 -2.23
C GLY A 293 49.96 28.67 -1.33
N THR A 294 50.98 27.90 -1.71
CA THR A 294 51.58 26.89 -0.83
C THR A 294 52.42 27.59 0.23
N LEU A 295 52.03 27.53 1.51
CA LEU A 295 52.98 27.56 2.63
C LEU A 295 52.50 26.63 3.75
N SER A 296 53.28 25.57 3.94
CA SER A 296 53.29 24.68 5.10
C SER A 296 53.86 25.41 6.32
N ALA A 297 53.32 25.16 7.51
CA ALA A 297 54.08 24.68 8.67
C ALA A 297 53.26 24.68 9.98
N GLY A 298 53.27 23.52 10.66
CA GLY A 298 53.61 23.46 12.09
C GLY A 298 52.48 23.59 13.13
N GLY A 299 52.39 22.59 14.00
CA GLY A 299 52.31 22.84 15.45
C GLY A 299 51.03 22.46 16.19
N SER A 300 51.06 21.25 16.78
CA SER A 300 50.70 20.94 18.17
C SER A 300 49.34 21.34 18.78
N MET A 301 48.64 20.28 19.22
CA MET A 301 48.07 20.08 20.56
C MET A 301 47.00 21.04 21.14
N ARG A 302 45.90 20.38 21.56
CA ARG A 302 45.05 20.61 22.76
C ARG A 302 43.87 21.58 22.63
N ARG A 303 42.64 21.01 22.68
CA ARG A 303 41.69 20.98 23.83
C ARG A 303 40.24 20.90 23.33
N ALA A 304 39.55 19.82 23.71
CA ALA A 304 38.09 19.81 23.92
C ALA A 304 37.81 20.42 25.33
N PRO A 305 36.61 20.96 25.67
CA PRO A 305 35.32 20.27 25.50
C PRO A 305 34.08 21.14 25.17
N SER A 306 33.02 20.43 24.71
CA SER A 306 31.57 20.52 25.02
C SER A 306 30.87 21.90 25.06
N THR A 307 29.63 22.13 24.57
CA THR A 307 28.37 21.38 24.52
C THR A 307 27.38 22.10 23.57
N SER A 308 26.29 21.39 23.24
CA SER A 308 24.95 21.90 22.90
C SER A 308 24.59 22.16 21.42
N SER A 309 24.00 21.12 20.85
CA SER A 309 22.76 21.08 20.05
C SER A 309 22.14 22.39 19.53
N THR A 310 21.94 22.47 18.21
CA THR A 310 20.69 22.14 17.51
C THR A 310 20.88 22.44 16.02
N MET A 311 20.33 21.60 15.14
CA MET A 311 19.60 21.97 13.91
C MET A 311 19.57 20.82 12.88
N SER A 312 18.36 20.61 12.37
CA SER A 312 17.97 19.85 11.19
C SER A 312 18.77 20.22 9.94
N ALA A 313 19.07 19.22 9.08
CA ALA A 313 18.70 19.21 7.66
C ALA A 313 19.41 18.08 6.88
N LEU A 314 18.59 17.16 6.37
CA LEU A 314 18.63 16.51 5.05
C LEU A 314 19.99 16.45 4.33
N ALA A 315 20.74 15.37 4.58
CA ALA A 315 21.91 14.99 3.81
C ALA A 315 21.54 14.13 2.59
N ALA A 316 21.91 14.63 1.42
CA ALA A 316 21.97 13.90 0.16
C ALA A 316 22.89 12.67 0.31
N LYS A 317 22.37 11.47 0.03
CA LYS A 317 23.21 10.27 -0.08
C LYS A 317 23.73 10.12 -1.51
N LYS A 318 25.05 10.27 -1.63
CA LYS A 318 25.86 9.83 -2.77
C LYS A 318 25.93 8.30 -2.77
N ALA A 319 25.74 7.67 -3.93
CA ALA A 319 25.78 6.21 -4.08
C ALA A 319 27.22 5.64 -3.95
N PRO A 320 27.38 4.40 -3.42
CA PRO A 320 28.67 3.72 -3.33
C PRO A 320 29.06 3.04 -4.67
N PRO A 321 30.36 2.71 -4.89
CA PRO A 321 30.83 2.03 -6.10
C PRO A 321 30.48 0.52 -6.10
N PRO A 322 30.43 -0.16 -7.27
CA PRO A 322 29.99 -1.55 -7.37
C PRO A 322 31.11 -2.57 -7.05
N PRO A 323 30.76 -3.79 -6.58
CA PRO A 323 31.69 -4.89 -6.37
C PRO A 323 31.95 -5.71 -7.66
N PRO A 324 33.05 -6.47 -7.75
CA PRO A 324 33.39 -7.26 -8.94
C PRO A 324 32.69 -8.63 -9.00
N GLY A 325 32.05 -8.89 -10.14
CA GLY A 325 31.80 -10.17 -10.83
C GLY A 325 31.33 -11.42 -10.06
N ALA A 326 30.06 -11.83 -10.26
CA ALA A 326 29.66 -13.25 -10.33
C ALA A 326 28.27 -13.44 -11.00
N ALA A 327 28.24 -14.28 -12.04
CA ALA A 327 27.17 -15.09 -12.62
C ALA A 327 25.69 -14.60 -12.62
N SER A 328 25.20 -14.37 -13.84
CA SER A 328 23.83 -14.09 -14.23
C SER A 328 22.87 -15.26 -13.97
N MET A 329 21.86 -15.05 -13.14
CA MET A 329 20.59 -15.79 -13.18
C MET A 329 19.46 -14.76 -13.28
N SER A 330 18.75 -14.79 -14.41
CA SER A 330 17.75 -13.81 -14.80
C SER A 330 16.50 -13.93 -13.92
N ALA A 331 16.25 -12.92 -13.07
CA ALA A 331 14.97 -12.72 -12.40
C ALA A 331 14.10 -11.79 -13.26
N ALA A 332 12.86 -12.20 -13.54
CA ALA A 332 11.91 -11.43 -14.34
C ALA A 332 11.55 -10.09 -13.65
N PRO A 333 11.44 -8.98 -14.39
CA PRO A 333 11.12 -7.68 -13.81
C PRO A 333 9.61 -7.56 -13.44
N PRO A 334 9.26 -6.71 -12.46
CA PRO A 334 7.87 -6.45 -12.07
C PRO A 334 7.06 -5.73 -13.17
N PRO A 335 5.71 -5.84 -13.17
CA PRO A 335 4.86 -5.55 -14.33
C PRO A 335 4.68 -4.06 -14.71
N TYR A 336 5.45 -3.15 -14.14
CA TYR A 336 5.45 -1.74 -14.53
C TYR A 336 6.88 -1.23 -14.63
N THR A 337 7.56 -1.65 -15.69
CA THR A 337 8.78 -0.99 -16.18
C THR A 337 8.51 -0.63 -17.64
N PRO A 338 8.54 0.66 -18.05
CA PRO A 338 8.38 1.00 -19.46
C PRO A 338 9.56 0.41 -20.25
N PRO A 339 9.33 -0.22 -21.42
CA PRO A 339 10.41 -0.77 -22.22
C PRO A 339 11.29 0.36 -22.78
N ALA A 340 12.60 0.10 -22.89
CA ALA A 340 13.55 1.00 -23.52
C ALA A 340 13.14 1.33 -24.96
N ALA A 341 13.44 2.56 -25.37
CA ALA A 341 13.09 3.14 -26.67
C ALA A 341 13.56 2.28 -27.84
N ASN A 342 12.63 1.51 -28.44
CA ASN A 342 12.60 1.16 -29.87
C ASN A 342 11.38 0.28 -30.23
N SER A 343 10.18 0.70 -29.83
CA SER A 343 8.95 -0.01 -30.18
C SER A 343 7.92 0.98 -30.71
N LYS A 344 7.64 0.94 -32.02
CA LYS A 344 6.53 1.67 -32.63
C LYS A 344 5.21 1.10 -32.08
N VAL A 345 4.59 1.81 -31.14
CA VAL A 345 3.26 1.48 -30.61
C VAL A 345 2.25 2.41 -31.29
N SER A 346 1.30 1.81 -32.02
CA SER A 346 0.14 2.53 -32.56
C SER A 346 -0.90 2.71 -31.44
N VAL A 347 -1.33 3.94 -31.20
CA VAL A 347 -2.40 4.27 -30.26
C VAL A 347 -3.74 4.04 -30.96
N ILE A 348 -4.61 3.27 -30.30
CA ILE A 348 -5.83 2.67 -30.84
C ILE A 348 -6.87 3.74 -31.23
N GLY A 349 -7.31 3.71 -32.49
CA GLY A 349 -8.53 4.36 -32.95
C GLY A 349 -9.79 3.67 -32.40
N LYS A 350 -10.80 4.50 -32.09
CA LYS A 350 -12.18 4.18 -31.68
C LYS A 350 -12.59 2.69 -31.84
N LYS A 351 -12.44 1.90 -30.77
CA LYS A 351 -13.29 0.72 -30.54
C LYS A 351 -14.33 1.10 -29.49
N ALA A 352 -15.60 0.87 -29.81
CA ALA A 352 -16.68 0.99 -28.83
C ALA A 352 -16.34 0.12 -27.60
N PRO A 353 -16.62 0.61 -26.38
CA PRO A 353 -16.33 -0.15 -25.17
C PRO A 353 -17.09 -1.49 -25.17
N PRO A 354 -16.51 -2.57 -24.63
CA PRO A 354 -17.27 -3.80 -24.41
C PRO A 354 -18.48 -3.51 -23.51
N PRO A 355 -19.63 -4.19 -23.73
CA PRO A 355 -20.83 -3.93 -22.95
C PRO A 355 -20.56 -4.16 -21.45
N PRO A 356 -21.18 -3.37 -20.56
CA PRO A 356 -20.97 -3.50 -19.12
C PRO A 356 -21.35 -4.93 -18.67
N PRO A 357 -20.60 -5.52 -17.71
CA PRO A 357 -20.99 -6.79 -17.12
C PRO A 357 -22.38 -6.65 -16.46
N PRO A 358 -23.26 -7.67 -16.56
CA PRO A 358 -24.61 -7.57 -16.05
C PRO A 358 -24.60 -7.23 -14.57
N LEU A 359 -25.27 -6.13 -14.21
CA LEU A 359 -25.51 -5.74 -12.83
C LEU A 359 -26.20 -6.91 -12.12
N LYS A 360 -25.61 -7.41 -11.04
CA LYS A 360 -26.27 -8.38 -10.16
C LYS A 360 -27.60 -7.77 -9.69
N PRO A 361 -28.73 -8.49 -9.79
CA PRO A 361 -30.02 -7.94 -9.40
C PRO A 361 -30.02 -7.55 -7.92
N LYS A 362 -30.54 -6.35 -7.64
CA LYS A 362 -30.85 -5.88 -6.28
C LYS A 362 -31.71 -6.93 -5.57
N PRO A 363 -31.51 -7.17 -4.25
CA PRO A 363 -32.36 -8.08 -3.50
C PRO A 363 -33.80 -7.54 -3.48
N SER A 364 -34.69 -8.27 -4.16
CA SER A 364 -36.13 -8.05 -4.17
C SER A 364 -36.77 -8.85 -3.04
N SER A 365 -37.61 -8.21 -2.22
CA SER A 365 -38.31 -8.81 -1.09
C SER A 365 -39.57 -9.60 -1.49
N ALA A 366 -39.52 -10.34 -2.59
CA ALA A 366 -40.61 -11.18 -3.06
C ALA A 366 -40.27 -12.66 -2.81
N PRO A 367 -41.23 -13.51 -2.37
CA PRO A 367 -40.98 -14.92 -2.16
C PRO A 367 -40.52 -15.60 -3.47
N PRO A 368 -39.62 -16.60 -3.40
CA PRO A 368 -39.02 -17.21 -4.58
C PRO A 368 -40.08 -17.94 -5.42
N VAL A 369 -40.13 -17.63 -6.71
CA VAL A 369 -40.97 -18.34 -7.68
C VAL A 369 -40.38 -19.74 -7.89
N GLN A 370 -41.14 -20.77 -7.51
CA GLN A 370 -40.81 -22.17 -7.79
C GLN A 370 -41.27 -22.54 -9.20
N TYR A 371 -40.35 -23.07 -10.00
CA TYR A 371 -40.68 -23.71 -11.27
C TYR A 371 -40.51 -25.22 -11.11
N VAL A 372 -41.51 -25.98 -11.56
CA VAL A 372 -41.47 -27.44 -11.61
C VAL A 372 -41.19 -27.85 -13.05
N VAL A 373 -40.19 -28.71 -13.25
CA VAL A 373 -39.88 -29.31 -14.55
C VAL A 373 -40.78 -30.52 -14.72
N ALA A 374 -41.57 -30.56 -15.80
CA ALA A 374 -42.38 -31.73 -16.13
C ALA A 374 -41.45 -32.91 -16.48
N LEU A 375 -41.63 -34.05 -15.81
CA LEU A 375 -40.85 -35.27 -16.04
C LEU A 375 -41.30 -36.06 -17.29
N TYR A 376 -42.37 -35.65 -17.95
CA TYR A 376 -42.91 -36.30 -19.15
C TYR A 376 -43.45 -35.26 -20.13
N ASP A 377 -43.24 -35.50 -21.42
CA ASP A 377 -43.82 -34.71 -22.50
C ASP A 377 -45.34 -34.86 -22.54
N PHE A 378 -46.05 -33.75 -22.61
CA PHE A 378 -47.51 -33.74 -22.72
C PHE A 378 -47.91 -34.12 -24.16
N ILE A 379 -48.54 -35.29 -24.33
CA ILE A 379 -49.12 -35.71 -25.60
C ILE A 379 -50.55 -35.18 -25.65
N ALA A 380 -50.83 -34.27 -26.59
CA ALA A 380 -52.16 -33.70 -26.80
C ALA A 380 -53.16 -34.81 -27.16
N GLN A 381 -54.24 -34.93 -26.37
CA GLN A 381 -55.24 -36.00 -26.53
C GLN A 381 -56.38 -35.66 -27.52
N ALA A 382 -56.34 -34.51 -28.21
CA ALA A 382 -57.27 -34.17 -29.29
C ALA A 382 -56.65 -33.13 -30.25
N GLY A 383 -56.86 -33.33 -31.56
CA GLY A 383 -56.15 -32.64 -32.65
C GLY A 383 -56.58 -31.20 -32.95
N SER A 384 -56.93 -30.38 -31.95
CA SER A 384 -57.33 -29.00 -32.18
C SER A 384 -57.04 -28.05 -31.02
N ASP A 385 -55.80 -28.06 -30.52
CA ASP A 385 -55.36 -26.99 -29.62
C ASP A 385 -54.03 -26.39 -30.12
N HIS A 386 -54.11 -25.18 -30.66
CA HIS A 386 -52.96 -24.41 -31.14
C HIS A 386 -52.39 -23.58 -29.99
N SER A 387 -51.15 -23.85 -29.62
CA SER A 387 -50.42 -23.12 -28.58
C SER A 387 -50.16 -21.66 -28.97
N SER A 388 -50.80 -20.72 -28.27
CA SER A 388 -50.32 -19.34 -28.09
C SER A 388 -49.96 -19.13 -26.62
N PRO A 389 -48.80 -18.53 -26.28
CA PRO A 389 -48.36 -18.44 -24.89
C PRO A 389 -49.03 -17.23 -24.21
N HIS A 390 -50.26 -17.41 -23.72
CA HIS A 390 -50.86 -16.45 -22.80
C HIS A 390 -50.46 -16.77 -21.36
N LYS A 391 -49.75 -15.83 -20.75
CA LYS A 391 -49.43 -15.78 -19.32
C LYS A 391 -50.73 -15.78 -18.50
N HIS A 392 -51.01 -16.89 -17.81
CA HIS A 392 -51.91 -16.87 -16.67
C HIS A 392 -51.07 -16.79 -15.38
N VAL A 393 -51.19 -15.65 -14.71
CA VAL A 393 -50.76 -15.46 -13.32
C VAL A 393 -51.90 -15.96 -12.46
N LEU A 394 -51.65 -16.97 -11.63
CA LEU A 394 -52.50 -17.28 -10.48
C LEU A 394 -51.83 -16.70 -9.24
N THR A 395 -52.64 -15.97 -8.48
CA THR A 395 -52.34 -15.23 -7.24
C THR A 395 -51.77 -16.08 -6.12
#